data_AF-T1C4Y9-F1
#
_entry.id   AF-T1C4Y9-F1
#
_cell.length_a   1.000
_cell.length_b   1.000
_cell.length_c   1.000
_cell.angle_alpha   90.00
_cell.angle_beta   90.00
_cell.angle_gamma   90.00
#
_symmetry.space_group_name_H-M   'P 1'
#
loop_
_entity.id
_entity.type
_entity.pdbx_description
1 polymer ?
#
loop_
_entity_poly.entity_id
_entity_poly.type
_entity_poly.pdbx_seq_one_letter_code
_entity_poly.pdbx_strand_id
1 'polypeptide(L)' 'GVLPYYLHQIDHVQGTLHFEVDDARALELVDALRQRLPGYLLPRLVREEPGQPAKTPLQSP' A
#
# COMPACT_ATOMS: atom_id res chain seq x y z
N GLY A 1 -17.41 7.13 -12.05
CA GLY A 1 -16.93 6.03 -11.20
C GLY A 1 -15.85 6.55 -10.27
N VAL A 2 -15.33 5.70 -9.38
CA VAL A 2 -14.23 6.04 -8.45
C VAL A 2 -12.96 5.34 -8.93
N LEU A 3 -11.84 6.07 -9.02
CA LEU A 3 -10.54 5.53 -9.40
C LEU A 3 -9.67 5.32 -8.14
N PRO A 4 -9.29 4.08 -7.81
CA PRO A 4 -8.33 3.84 -6.74
C PRO A 4 -6.99 4.48 -7.07
N TYR A 5 -6.40 5.20 -6.11
CA TYR A 5 -5.11 5.87 -6.32
C TYR A 5 -4.00 5.27 -5.46
N TYR A 6 -4.20 5.28 -4.13
CA TYR A 6 -3.25 4.71 -3.19
C TYR A 6 -3.89 3.63 -2.32
N LEU A 7 -3.09 2.60 -2.04
CA LEU A 7 -3.29 1.68 -0.93
C LEU A 7 -2.20 2.01 0.10
N HIS A 8 -2.62 2.52 1.25
CA HIS A 8 -1.70 2.95 2.29
C HIS A 8 -1.33 1.80 3.22
N GLN A 9 -0.05 1.64 3.48
CA GLN A 9 0.39 1.01 4.73
C GLN A 9 -0.02 1.89 5.91
N ILE A 10 -0.14 1.26 7.08
CA ILE A 10 -0.49 1.99 8.29
C ILE A 10 0.63 2.98 8.65
N ASP A 11 0.26 4.18 9.09
CA ASP A 11 1.22 5.12 9.65
C ASP A 11 1.65 4.65 11.04
N HIS A 12 2.95 4.73 11.34
CA HIS A 12 3.52 4.31 12.62
C HIS A 12 3.32 5.39 13.68
N VAL A 13 2.06 5.61 14.06
CA VAL A 13 1.66 6.51 15.15
C VAL A 13 1.27 5.72 16.40
N GLN A 14 1.22 6.39 17.54
CA GLN A 14 0.95 5.73 18.81
C GLN A 14 -0.36 4.96 18.77
N GLY A 15 -0.30 3.65 19.03
CA GLY A 15 -1.46 2.77 19.11
C GLY A 15 -1.88 2.09 17.80
N THR A 16 -1.23 2.29 16.67
CA THR A 16 -1.66 1.68 15.38
C THR A 16 -1.03 0.32 15.06
N LEU A 17 0.01 -0.09 15.80
CA LEU A 17 0.81 -1.28 15.48
C LEU A 17 0.01 -2.59 15.37
N HIS A 18 -1.12 -2.71 16.08
CA HIS A 18 -1.96 -3.90 16.00
C HIS A 18 -2.78 -4.00 14.69
N PHE A 19 -2.81 -2.93 13.89
CA PHE A 19 -3.34 -2.91 12.54
C PHE A 19 -2.26 -3.02 11.46
N GLU A 20 -0.99 -3.14 11.85
CA GLU A 20 0.12 -3.25 10.91
C GLU A 20 0.02 -4.55 10.11
N VAL A 21 0.25 -4.41 8.80
CA VAL A 21 0.35 -5.52 7.87
C VAL A 21 1.79 -5.53 7.38
N ASP A 22 2.50 -6.64 7.53
CA ASP A 22 3.86 -6.75 7.05
C ASP A 22 3.94 -6.56 5.52
N ASP A 23 5.11 -6.16 5.04
CA ASP A 23 5.29 -5.79 3.62
C ASP A 23 5.10 -6.97 2.68
N ALA A 24 5.48 -8.19 3.09
CA ALA A 24 5.25 -9.39 2.29
C ALA A 24 3.75 -9.63 2.08
N ARG A 25 2.97 -9.53 3.15
CA ARG A 25 1.52 -9.68 3.10
C ARG A 25 0.85 -8.56 2.30
N ALA A 26 1.32 -7.32 2.43
CA ALA A 26 0.80 -6.21 1.64
C ALA A 26 1.04 -6.39 0.13
N LEU A 27 2.22 -6.87 -0.26
CA LEU A 27 2.54 -7.19 -1.65
C LEU A 27 1.67 -8.34 -2.19
N GLU A 28 1.48 -9.41 -1.41
CA GLU A 28 0.56 -10.50 -1.77
C GLU A 28 -0.87 -10.01 -2.05
N LEU A 29 -1.37 -9.07 -1.25
CA LEU A 29 -2.71 -8.50 -1.43
C LEU A 29 -2.81 -7.74 -2.75
N VAL A 30 -1.80 -6.94 -3.10
CA VAL A 30 -1.78 -6.21 -4.38
C VAL A 30 -1.66 -7.16 -5.57
N ASP A 31 -0.87 -8.23 -5.44
CA ASP A 31 -0.76 -9.25 -6.48
C ASP A 31 -2.10 -9.99 -6.67
N ALA A 32 -2.82 -10.29 -5.59
CA ALA A 32 -4.16 -10.85 -5.67
C ALA A 32 -5.16 -9.88 -6.34
N LEU A 33 -5.06 -8.57 -6.09
CA LEU A 33 -5.86 -7.56 -6.79
C LEU A 33 -5.52 -7.49 -8.28
N ARG A 34 -4.24 -7.58 -8.65
CA ARG A 34 -3.76 -7.55 -10.04
C ARG A 34 -4.37 -8.68 -10.88
N GLN A 35 -4.62 -9.84 -10.28
CA GLN A 35 -5.25 -10.98 -10.96
C GLN A 35 -6.76 -10.79 -11.19
N ARG A 36 -7.38 -9.81 -10.53
CA ARG A 36 -8.85 -9.62 -10.49
C ARG A 36 -9.31 -8.30 -11.11
N LEU A 37 -8.42 -7.33 -11.24
CA LEU A 37 -8.73 -5.97 -11.66
C LEU A 37 -7.96 -5.59 -12.93
N PRO A 38 -8.57 -4.83 -13.86
CA PRO A 38 -7.83 -4.11 -14.90
C PRO A 38 -6.72 -3.24 -14.29
N GLY A 39 -5.60 -3.11 -15.00
CA GLY A 39 -4.43 -2.38 -14.48
C GLY A 39 -4.71 -0.92 -14.07
N TYR A 40 -5.66 -0.25 -14.73
CA TYR A 40 -6.05 1.13 -14.37
C TYR A 40 -6.82 1.23 -13.05
N LEU A 41 -7.32 0.12 -12.50
CA LEU A 41 -7.97 0.06 -11.19
C LEU A 41 -7.03 -0.45 -10.09
N LEU A 42 -5.77 -0.76 -10.42
CA LEU A 42 -4.80 -1.23 -9.44
C LEU A 42 -4.20 -0.02 -8.70
N PRO A 43 -4.46 0.14 -7.38
CA PRO A 43 -3.88 1.23 -6.62
C PRO A 43 -2.38 1.04 -6.43
N ARG A 44 -1.65 2.14 -6.21
CA ARG A 44 -0.24 2.09 -5.83
C ARG A 44 -0.11 1.81 -4.33
N LEU A 45 0.63 0.77 -3.95
CA LEU A 45 0.96 0.50 -2.55
C LEU A 45 2.05 1.48 -2.09
N VAL A 46 1.78 2.21 -1.01
CA VAL A 46 2.65 3.27 -0.51
C VAL A 46 2.68 3.32 1.02
N ARG A 47 3.78 3.83 1.58
CA ARG A 47 3.96 4.11 3.01
C ARG A 47 4.38 5.56 3.20
N GLU A 48 4.01 6.13 4.34
CA GLU A 48 4.61 7.37 4.83
C GLU A 48 5.83 7.05 5.69
N GLU A 49 6.97 7.62 5.33
CA GLU A 49 8.22 7.46 6.07
C GLU A 49 8.65 8.82 6.63
N PRO A 50 8.93 8.93 7.94
CA PRO A 50 9.35 10.18 8.55
C PRO A 50 10.56 10.79 7.84
N GLY A 51 10.44 12.05 7.43
CA GLY A 51 11.51 12.79 6.75
C GLY A 51 11.55 12.65 5.23
N GLN A 52 10.73 11.78 4.63
CA GLN A 52 10.62 11.70 3.18
C GLN A 52 9.75 12.85 2.63
N PRO A 53 10.11 13.44 1.48
CA PRO A 53 9.36 14.56 0.89
C PRO A 53 8.04 14.13 0.24
N ALA A 54 7.83 12.83 0.03
CA ALA A 54 6.65 12.24 -0.57
C ALA A 54 6.48 10.79 -0.10
N LYS A 55 5.28 10.24 -0.35
CA LYS A 55 4.95 8.84 -0.08
C LYS A 55 5.90 7.90 -0.80
N THR A 56 6.44 6.92 -0.08
CA THR A 56 7.35 5.92 -0.64
C THR A 56 6.56 4.75 -1.21
N PRO A 57 6.72 4.40 -2.50
CA PRO A 57 6.11 3.20 -3.07
C PRO A 57 6.74 1.92 -2.50
N LEU A 58 5.89 0.93 -2.19
CA LEU A 58 6.33 -0.42 -1.91
C LEU A 58 6.25 -1.21 -3.21
N GLN A 59 7.36 -1.81 -3.60
CA GLN A 59 7.47 -2.61 -4.82
C GLN A 59 8.08 -3.96 -4.45
N SER A 60 7.59 -5.02 -5.09
CA SER A 60 8.34 -6.26 -5.14
C SER A 60 9.67 -6.00 -5.86
N PRO A 61 10.78 -6.63 -5.44
CA PRO A 61 12.05 -6.55 -6.15
C PRO A 61 11.94 -7.05 -7.61
#